data_AF-A0A520BTQ3-F1
#
_entry.id   AF-A0A520BTQ3-F1
#
_cell.length_a   1.000
_cell.length_b   1.000
_cell.length_c   1.000
_cell.angle_alpha   90.00
_cell.angle_beta   90.00
_cell.angle_gamma   90.00
#
_symmetry.space_group_name_H-M   'P 1'
#
loop_
_entity.id
_entity.type
_entity.pdbx_description
1 polymer ?
#
loop_
_entity_poly.entity_id
_entity_poly.type
_entity_poly.pdbx_seq_one_letter_code
_entity_poly.pdbx_strand_id
1 'polypeptide(L)'
;RRRRPAARSSGRRAARWTELQDACAVLGFGCLRVGTEGLSDVRADAVQPGQVEALAALLTEHRPALVLAPHALDDNPSHRGVHRLVVEALAAARLDTVLALTEFWSTQAAPNALVETNIADTARLIAALERHRGEIERNPYHLRLPAFLADSVRRGGELLLGAGEAPPDFAFATLYRLVAWRAGQPVAELPRRVHPAGQALTSALLTP
;
A
#
# COMPACT_ATOMS: atom_id res chain seq x y z
N ARG A 1 -14.65 35.83 11.37
CA ARG A 1 -15.18 34.59 12.01
C ARG A 1 -14.46 33.39 11.41
N ARG A 2 -13.37 32.92 12.03
CA ARG A 2 -12.68 31.69 11.61
C ARG A 2 -13.59 30.51 11.97
N ARG A 3 -14.09 29.78 10.97
CA ARG A 3 -14.84 28.52 11.20
C ARG A 3 -13.91 27.57 11.96
N ARG A 4 -14.36 27.09 13.13
CA ARG A 4 -13.77 25.91 13.78
C ARG A 4 -13.67 24.79 12.75
N PRO A 5 -12.58 24.00 12.71
CA PRO A 5 -12.57 22.79 11.90
C PRO A 5 -13.70 21.90 12.42
N ALA A 6 -14.65 21.57 11.55
CA ALA A 6 -15.72 20.67 11.90
C ALA A 6 -15.08 19.38 12.43
N ALA A 7 -15.43 18.99 13.65
CA ALA A 7 -15.15 17.65 14.16
C ALA A 7 -15.51 16.66 13.04
N ARG A 8 -14.56 15.79 12.66
CA ARG A 8 -14.80 14.73 11.66
C ARG A 8 -16.01 13.94 12.16
N SER A 9 -17.18 14.15 11.54
CA SER A 9 -18.43 13.58 12.06
C SER A 9 -18.37 12.05 12.00
N SER A 10 -18.83 11.39 13.06
CA SER A 10 -18.92 9.93 13.17
C SER A 10 -19.60 9.31 11.94
N GLY A 11 -20.65 9.96 11.43
CA GLY A 11 -21.35 9.55 10.20
C GLY A 11 -20.45 9.50 8.96
N ARG A 12 -19.47 10.41 8.83
CA ARG A 12 -18.53 10.38 7.70
C ARG A 12 -17.59 9.17 7.80
N ARG A 13 -17.14 8.82 9.01
CA ARG A 13 -16.27 7.65 9.24
C ARG A 13 -16.99 6.34 8.95
N ALA A 14 -18.23 6.20 9.42
CA ALA A 14 -19.05 5.02 9.16
C ALA A 14 -19.31 4.81 7.65
N ALA A 15 -19.60 5.90 6.93
CA ALA A 15 -19.74 5.84 5.48
C ALA A 15 -18.42 5.42 4.79
N ARG A 16 -17.28 6.03 5.16
CA ARG A 16 -15.96 5.65 4.63
C ARG A 16 -15.60 4.18 4.91
N TRP A 17 -15.99 3.67 6.07
CA TRP A 17 -15.78 2.26 6.42
C TRP A 17 -16.61 1.32 5.54
N THR A 18 -17.87 1.67 5.28
CA THR A 18 -18.72 0.91 4.35
C THR A 18 -18.11 0.88 2.95
N GLU A 19 -17.68 2.03 2.43
CA GLU A 19 -17.02 2.13 1.13
C GLU A 19 -15.74 1.29 1.03
N LEU A 20 -14.93 1.24 2.10
CA LEU A 20 -13.75 0.39 2.16
C LEU A 20 -14.10 -1.11 2.12
N GLN A 21 -15.12 -1.54 2.87
CA GLN A 21 -15.57 -2.93 2.84
C GLN A 21 -16.08 -3.32 1.45
N ASP A 22 -16.84 -2.43 0.79
CA ASP A 22 -17.32 -2.65 -0.58
C ASP A 22 -16.15 -2.76 -1.57
N ALA A 23 -15.12 -1.91 -1.44
CA ALA A 23 -13.91 -1.99 -2.25
C ALA A 23 -13.17 -3.31 -2.03
N CYS A 24 -13.00 -3.73 -0.77
CA CYS A 24 -12.41 -5.02 -0.42
C CYS A 24 -13.19 -6.20 -1.03
N ALA A 25 -14.53 -6.16 -0.98
CA ALA A 25 -15.37 -7.20 -1.57
C ALA A 25 -15.18 -7.31 -3.08
N VAL A 26 -15.05 -6.19 -3.81
CA VAL A 26 -14.74 -6.18 -5.25
C VAL A 26 -13.37 -6.83 -5.52
N LEU A 27 -12.38 -6.59 -4.66
CA LEU A 27 -11.03 -7.14 -4.79
C LEU A 27 -10.90 -8.58 -4.29
N GLY A 28 -11.93 -9.12 -3.62
CA GLY A 28 -11.86 -10.43 -2.97
C GLY A 28 -11.02 -10.44 -1.69
N PHE A 29 -10.84 -9.29 -1.04
CA PHE A 29 -10.10 -9.16 0.22
C PHE A 29 -11.01 -9.28 1.44
N GLY A 30 -10.53 -9.98 2.46
CA GLY A 30 -11.04 -9.81 3.82
C GLY A 30 -10.72 -8.40 4.32
N CYS A 31 -11.66 -7.77 5.03
CA CYS A 31 -11.49 -6.43 5.58
C CYS A 31 -11.42 -6.49 7.10
N LEU A 32 -10.22 -6.33 7.66
CA LEU A 32 -9.99 -6.31 9.11
C LEU A 32 -9.71 -4.89 9.58
N ARG A 33 -10.24 -4.56 10.75
CA ARG A 33 -10.03 -3.27 11.40
C ARG A 33 -9.22 -3.48 12.67
N VAL A 34 -8.20 -2.65 12.87
CA VAL A 34 -7.44 -2.63 14.13
C VAL A 34 -8.37 -2.06 15.22
N GLY A 35 -8.74 -2.90 16.19
CA GLY A 35 -9.71 -2.56 17.22
C GLY A 35 -11.12 -2.26 16.67
N THR A 36 -11.97 -1.69 17.51
CA THR A 36 -13.40 -1.47 17.20
C THR A 36 -13.67 -0.26 16.31
N GLU A 37 -12.75 0.69 16.17
CA GLU A 37 -13.00 1.93 15.40
C GLU A 37 -11.93 2.22 14.34
N GLY A 38 -10.91 1.37 14.26
CA GLY A 38 -9.70 1.65 13.48
C GLY A 38 -8.83 2.69 14.17
N LEU A 39 -7.60 2.83 13.66
CA LEU A 39 -6.68 3.84 14.17
C LEU A 39 -7.00 5.20 13.56
N SER A 40 -6.84 6.25 14.38
CA SER A 40 -7.14 7.64 14.00
C SER A 40 -5.94 8.52 14.26
N ASP A 41 -5.85 9.61 13.49
CA ASP A 41 -4.82 10.64 13.67
C ASP A 41 -3.39 10.10 13.66
N VAL A 42 -3.17 9.03 12.89
CA VAL A 42 -1.85 8.46 12.62
C VAL A 42 -1.05 9.48 11.81
N ARG A 43 0.01 10.02 12.42
CA ARG A 43 0.95 10.99 11.83
C ARG A 43 2.36 10.65 12.29
N ALA A 44 3.34 10.90 11.42
CA ALA A 44 4.72 10.48 11.66
C ALA A 44 5.34 11.08 12.93
N ASP A 45 4.93 12.29 13.31
CA ASP A 45 5.38 13.01 14.50
C ASP A 45 4.61 12.62 15.79
N ALA A 46 3.57 11.80 15.67
CA ALA A 46 2.62 11.54 16.75
C ALA A 46 2.13 10.09 16.84
N VAL A 47 2.88 9.12 16.30
CA VAL A 47 2.58 7.69 16.50
C VAL A 47 2.57 7.37 18.00
N GLN A 48 1.48 6.81 18.49
CA GLN A 48 1.28 6.51 19.91
C GLN A 48 1.65 5.06 20.23
N PRO A 49 2.25 4.76 21.40
CA PRO A 49 2.59 3.38 21.79
C PRO A 49 1.43 2.39 21.68
N GLY A 50 0.23 2.78 22.13
CA GLY A 50 -0.96 1.91 22.03
C GLY A 50 -1.40 1.61 20.59
N GLN A 51 -1.07 2.46 19.61
CA GLN A 51 -1.32 2.18 18.19
C GLN A 51 -0.36 1.10 17.68
N VAL A 52 0.92 1.20 18.08
CA VAL A 52 1.96 0.23 17.75
C VAL A 52 1.60 -1.14 18.34
N GLU A 53 1.25 -1.18 19.62
CA GLU A 53 0.85 -2.40 20.32
C GLU A 53 -0.36 -3.07 19.65
N ALA A 54 -1.40 -2.30 19.32
CA ALA A 54 -2.60 -2.83 18.68
C ALA A 54 -2.31 -3.42 17.29
N LEU A 55 -1.46 -2.76 16.48
CA LEU A 55 -1.07 -3.29 15.17
C LEU A 55 -0.13 -4.49 15.30
N ALA A 56 0.82 -4.46 16.24
CA ALA A 56 1.75 -5.56 16.50
C ALA A 56 1.02 -6.84 16.93
N ALA A 57 -0.04 -6.70 17.75
CA ALA A 57 -0.90 -7.82 18.12
C ALA A 57 -1.56 -8.46 16.88
N LEU A 58 -2.15 -7.65 16.00
CA LEU A 58 -2.77 -8.13 14.76
C LEU A 58 -1.75 -8.81 13.82
N LEU A 59 -0.55 -8.25 13.69
CA LEU A 59 0.53 -8.84 12.91
C LEU A 59 1.01 -10.18 13.50
N THR A 60 1.05 -10.28 14.83
CA THR A 60 1.42 -11.52 15.54
C THR A 60 0.37 -12.61 15.36
N GLU A 61 -0.91 -12.23 15.36
CA GLU A 61 -2.03 -13.14 15.13
C GLU A 61 -2.02 -13.71 13.71
N HIS A 62 -1.91 -12.85 12.69
CA HIS A 62 -2.03 -13.28 11.29
C HIS A 62 -0.72 -13.71 10.64
N ARG A 63 0.43 -13.32 11.19
CA ARG A 63 1.79 -13.62 10.67
C ARG A 63 1.91 -13.50 9.14
N PRO A 64 1.58 -12.33 8.55
CA PRO A 64 1.56 -12.19 7.10
C PRO A 64 2.95 -12.40 6.47
N ALA A 65 2.99 -13.10 5.34
CA ALA A 65 4.22 -13.24 4.54
C ALA A 65 4.62 -11.95 3.81
N LEU A 66 3.66 -11.05 3.60
CA LEU A 66 3.82 -9.77 2.91
C LEU A 66 2.98 -8.70 3.60
N VAL A 67 3.57 -7.54 3.85
CA VAL A 67 2.90 -6.34 4.38
C VAL A 67 3.08 -5.21 3.38
N LEU A 68 1.99 -4.55 2.98
CA LEU A 68 2.05 -3.36 2.11
C LEU A 68 1.90 -2.11 2.96
N ALA A 69 2.75 -1.11 2.74
CA ALA A 69 2.68 0.19 3.40
C ALA A 69 3.13 1.32 2.47
N PRO A 70 2.69 2.57 2.69
CA PRO A 70 3.28 3.71 2.01
C PRO A 70 4.79 3.79 2.24
N HIS A 71 5.54 4.35 1.27
CA HIS A 71 6.96 4.62 1.48
C HIS A 71 7.20 5.80 2.44
N ALA A 72 8.39 5.82 3.07
CA ALA A 72 8.74 6.77 4.14
C ALA A 72 8.70 8.25 3.73
N LEU A 73 8.86 8.52 2.43
CA LEU A 73 8.99 9.86 1.85
C LEU A 73 7.75 10.28 1.05
N ASP A 74 6.60 9.64 1.30
CA ASP A 74 5.35 10.02 0.63
C ASP A 74 4.94 11.46 1.01
N ASP A 75 4.36 12.20 0.07
CA ASP A 75 3.99 13.62 0.27
C ASP A 75 2.76 13.82 1.17
N ASN A 76 2.12 12.76 1.65
CA ASN A 76 1.04 12.83 2.62
C ASN A 76 1.52 12.56 4.07
N PRO A 77 1.30 13.48 5.03
CA PRO A 77 1.71 13.29 6.43
C PRO A 77 1.13 12.04 7.11
N SER A 78 -0.10 11.64 6.75
CA SER A 78 -0.71 10.41 7.28
C SER A 78 -0.11 9.17 6.66
N HIS A 79 0.28 9.19 5.38
CA HIS A 79 1.00 8.07 4.76
C HIS A 79 2.36 7.84 5.44
N ARG A 80 3.11 8.92 5.70
CA ARG A 80 4.36 8.84 6.48
C ARG A 80 4.13 8.33 7.91
N GLY A 81 3.00 8.71 8.52
CA GLY A 81 2.59 8.19 9.82
C GLY A 81 2.31 6.69 9.82
N VAL A 82 1.56 6.21 8.82
CA VAL A 82 1.28 4.78 8.64
C VAL A 82 2.56 4.00 8.37
N HIS A 83 3.47 4.52 7.53
CA HIS A 83 4.79 3.93 7.31
C HIS A 83 5.53 3.71 8.63
N ARG A 84 5.66 4.76 9.45
CA ARG A 84 6.33 4.69 10.75
C ARG A 84 5.65 3.69 11.69
N LEU A 85 4.33 3.73 11.77
CA LEU A 85 3.54 2.80 12.59
C LEU A 85 3.77 1.34 12.19
N VAL A 86 3.78 1.03 10.89
CA VAL A 86 4.03 -0.33 10.38
C VAL A 86 5.44 -0.79 10.74
N VAL A 87 6.45 0.06 10.55
CA VAL A 87 7.85 -0.22 10.90
C VAL A 87 8.00 -0.53 12.39
N GLU A 88 7.45 0.31 13.26
CA GLU A 88 7.51 0.11 14.71
C GLU A 88 6.73 -1.14 15.15
N ALA A 89 5.58 -1.41 14.54
CA ALA A 89 4.77 -2.60 14.85
C ALA A 89 5.42 -3.91 14.39
N LEU A 90 6.09 -3.91 13.22
CA LEU A 90 6.87 -5.06 12.77
C LEU A 90 8.03 -5.37 13.72
N ALA A 91 8.71 -4.33 14.21
CA ALA A 91 9.78 -4.47 15.20
C ALA A 91 9.25 -5.04 16.53
N ALA A 92 8.14 -4.49 17.03
CA ALA A 92 7.50 -4.97 18.26
C ALA A 92 7.00 -6.41 18.15
N ALA A 93 6.41 -6.79 17.01
CA ALA A 93 5.94 -8.14 16.73
C ALA A 93 7.08 -9.15 16.47
N ARG A 94 8.30 -8.67 16.23
CA ARG A 94 9.47 -9.48 15.83
C ARG A 94 9.16 -10.41 14.64
N LEU A 95 8.37 -9.91 13.68
CA LEU A 95 7.84 -10.73 12.59
C LEU A 95 8.88 -10.96 11.49
N ASP A 96 8.90 -12.18 10.95
CA ASP A 96 9.57 -12.51 9.68
C ASP A 96 8.58 -12.30 8.54
N THR A 97 8.87 -11.36 7.64
CA THR A 97 7.95 -10.99 6.54
C THR A 97 8.69 -10.29 5.41
N VAL A 98 7.97 -9.83 4.38
CA VAL A 98 8.45 -8.84 3.42
C VAL A 98 7.60 -7.58 3.57
N LEU A 99 8.26 -6.43 3.66
CA LEU A 99 7.61 -5.12 3.59
C LEU A 99 7.67 -4.59 2.15
N ALA A 100 6.51 -4.45 1.53
CA ALA A 100 6.32 -3.82 0.23
C ALA A 100 5.97 -2.34 0.40
N LEU A 101 6.90 -1.46 0.03
CA LEU A 101 6.67 -0.03 0.01
C LEU A 101 6.04 0.38 -1.32
N THR A 102 4.92 1.09 -1.25
CA THR A 102 4.14 1.50 -2.42
C THR A 102 4.01 3.02 -2.53
N GLU A 103 3.83 3.50 -3.76
CA GLU A 103 3.65 4.91 -4.11
C GLU A 103 2.18 5.32 -4.00
N PHE A 104 1.90 6.51 -3.44
CA PHE A 104 0.57 7.12 -3.50
C PHE A 104 0.63 8.55 -4.01
N TRP A 105 1.28 9.46 -3.27
CA TRP A 105 1.30 10.90 -3.60
C TRP A 105 2.64 11.37 -4.16
N SER A 106 3.71 10.63 -3.92
CA SER A 106 5.01 10.85 -4.57
C SER A 106 5.61 9.54 -5.04
N THR A 107 6.59 9.64 -5.94
CA THR A 107 7.33 8.49 -6.43
C THR A 107 8.31 8.00 -5.36
N GLN A 108 8.51 6.69 -5.27
CA GLN A 108 9.48 6.11 -4.37
C GLN A 108 10.86 6.04 -5.02
N ALA A 109 11.91 6.20 -4.21
CA ALA A 109 13.28 6.02 -4.65
C ALA A 109 13.63 4.53 -4.73
N ALA A 110 14.30 4.13 -5.81
CA ALA A 110 14.85 2.80 -6.04
C ALA A 110 13.84 1.65 -5.83
N PRO A 111 12.73 1.60 -6.60
CA PRO A 111 11.88 0.41 -6.62
C PRO A 111 12.68 -0.81 -7.14
N ASN A 112 12.36 -1.99 -6.63
CA ASN A 112 12.95 -3.26 -7.05
C ASN A 112 11.90 -4.28 -7.54
N ALA A 113 10.61 -3.95 -7.50
CA ALA A 113 9.56 -4.80 -8.05
C ALA A 113 8.61 -4.01 -8.94
N LEU A 114 8.40 -4.52 -10.16
CA LEU A 114 7.39 -4.04 -11.09
C LEU A 114 6.35 -5.14 -11.24
N VAL A 115 5.15 -4.92 -10.68
CA VAL A 115 4.09 -5.92 -10.67
C VAL A 115 3.09 -5.58 -11.77
N GLU A 116 3.08 -6.38 -12.82
CA GLU A 116 2.13 -6.26 -13.92
C GLU A 116 0.70 -6.43 -13.40
N THR A 117 -0.21 -5.63 -13.94
CA THR A 117 -1.65 -5.79 -13.75
C THR A 117 -2.29 -5.98 -15.12
N ASN A 118 -2.90 -7.13 -15.39
CA ASN A 118 -3.57 -7.34 -16.66
C ASN A 118 -4.82 -6.43 -16.79
N ILE A 119 -5.46 -6.44 -17.97
CA ILE A 119 -6.64 -5.61 -18.25
C ILE A 119 -7.79 -5.91 -17.27
N ALA A 120 -8.06 -7.18 -16.98
CA ALA A 120 -9.15 -7.58 -16.09
C ALA A 120 -8.91 -7.12 -14.65
N ASP A 121 -7.68 -7.27 -14.15
CA ASP A 121 -7.31 -6.81 -12.82
C ASP A 121 -7.29 -5.29 -12.73
N THR A 122 -6.87 -4.60 -13.80
CA THR A 122 -6.92 -3.12 -13.86
C THR A 122 -8.38 -2.63 -13.81
N ALA A 123 -9.29 -3.26 -14.57
CA ALA A 123 -10.71 -2.97 -14.49
C ALA A 123 -11.28 -3.23 -13.08
N ARG A 124 -10.83 -4.30 -12.41
CA ARG A 124 -11.22 -4.59 -11.02
C ARG A 124 -10.71 -3.53 -10.03
N LEU A 125 -9.48 -3.04 -10.19
CA LEU A 125 -8.94 -1.95 -9.37
C LEU A 125 -9.74 -0.65 -9.57
N ILE A 126 -10.13 -0.32 -10.81
CA ILE A 126 -11.00 0.82 -11.11
C ILE A 126 -12.35 0.66 -10.41
N ALA A 127 -13.00 -0.50 -10.54
CA ALA A 127 -14.29 -0.78 -9.92
C ALA A 127 -14.24 -0.71 -8.38
N ALA A 128 -13.12 -1.13 -7.78
CA ALA A 128 -12.87 -0.99 -6.35
C ALA A 128 -12.70 0.49 -5.95
N LEU A 129 -11.95 1.28 -6.71
CA LEU A 129 -11.80 2.72 -6.46
C LEU A 129 -13.13 3.47 -6.54
N GLU A 130 -14.03 3.07 -7.45
CA GLU A 130 -15.37 3.66 -7.55
C GLU A 130 -16.22 3.50 -6.30
N ARG A 131 -15.93 2.52 -5.45
CA ARG A 131 -16.65 2.33 -4.18
C ARG A 131 -16.37 3.48 -3.21
N HIS A 132 -15.22 4.16 -3.32
CA HIS A 132 -14.85 5.30 -2.49
C HIS A 132 -15.51 6.63 -2.93
N ARG A 133 -16.85 6.66 -3.00
CA ARG A 133 -17.64 7.75 -3.60
C ARG A 133 -17.18 9.15 -3.24
N GLY A 134 -17.11 9.45 -1.94
CA GLY A 134 -16.73 10.83 -1.54
C GLY A 134 -15.25 11.17 -1.75
N GLU A 135 -14.40 10.18 -2.05
CA GLU A 135 -13.01 10.43 -2.43
C GLU A 135 -12.95 10.73 -3.93
N ILE A 136 -13.65 9.91 -4.74
CA ILE A 136 -13.71 10.11 -6.19
C ILE A 136 -14.49 11.36 -6.62
N GLU A 137 -15.45 11.84 -5.82
CA GLU A 137 -16.12 13.13 -6.01
C GLU A 137 -15.15 14.31 -5.84
N ARG A 138 -14.17 14.20 -4.94
CA ARG A 138 -13.14 15.23 -4.72
C ARG A 138 -12.07 15.17 -5.80
N ASN A 139 -11.62 13.96 -6.13
CA ASN A 139 -10.57 13.72 -7.10
C ASN A 139 -10.87 12.40 -7.83
N PRO A 140 -11.12 12.40 -9.15
CA PRO A 140 -11.55 11.21 -9.89
C PRO A 140 -10.40 10.23 -10.13
N TYR A 141 -9.88 9.62 -9.05
CA TYR A 141 -8.74 8.70 -9.09
C TYR A 141 -9.00 7.48 -9.97
N HIS A 142 -10.23 6.95 -10.00
CA HIS A 142 -10.61 5.82 -10.84
C HIS A 142 -10.36 6.07 -12.34
N LEU A 143 -10.54 7.31 -12.82
CA LEU A 143 -10.26 7.68 -14.22
C LEU A 143 -8.77 7.86 -14.51
N ARG A 144 -7.97 8.15 -13.47
CA ARG A 144 -6.53 8.46 -13.58
C ARG A 144 -5.66 7.26 -13.28
N LEU A 145 -6.21 6.21 -12.67
CA LEU A 145 -5.49 5.00 -12.32
C LEU A 145 -4.75 4.38 -13.53
N PRO A 146 -5.37 4.23 -14.73
CA PRO A 146 -4.64 3.68 -15.87
C PRO A 146 -3.40 4.48 -16.26
N ALA A 147 -3.46 5.82 -16.17
CA ALA A 147 -2.32 6.67 -16.47
C ALA A 147 -1.19 6.51 -15.44
N PHE A 148 -1.52 6.37 -14.17
CA PHE A 148 -0.55 6.06 -13.11
C PHE A 148 0.12 4.69 -13.33
N LEU A 149 -0.66 3.67 -13.68
CA LEU A 149 -0.14 2.32 -13.93
C LEU A 149 0.75 2.28 -15.19
N ALA A 150 0.37 3.01 -16.24
CA ALA A 150 1.18 3.12 -17.45
C ALA A 150 2.49 3.89 -17.21
N ASP A 151 2.46 4.97 -16.42
CA ASP A 151 3.69 5.68 -16.03
C ASP A 151 4.62 4.79 -15.19
N SER A 152 4.06 3.93 -14.34
CA SER A 152 4.83 2.96 -13.58
C SER A 152 5.53 1.94 -14.49
N VAL A 153 4.90 1.49 -15.59
CA VAL A 153 5.56 0.67 -16.61
C VAL A 153 6.72 1.44 -17.26
N ARG A 154 6.45 2.67 -17.70
CA ARG A 154 7.45 3.53 -18.36
C ARG A 154 8.69 3.75 -17.48
N ARG A 155 8.50 4.09 -16.20
CA ARG A 155 9.61 4.26 -15.24
C ARG A 155 10.24 2.94 -14.87
N GLY A 156 9.44 1.90 -14.66
CA GLY A 156 9.87 0.59 -14.21
C GLY A 156 10.78 -0.13 -15.20
N GLY A 157 10.54 0.03 -16.50
CA GLY A 157 11.43 -0.48 -17.54
C GLY A 157 12.87 -0.01 -17.33
N GLU A 158 13.07 1.30 -17.21
CA GLU A 158 14.40 1.88 -17.02
C GLU A 158 14.98 1.60 -15.62
N LEU A 159 14.16 1.71 -14.56
CA LEU A 159 14.61 1.61 -13.17
C LEU A 159 14.96 0.17 -12.75
N LEU A 160 14.25 -0.83 -13.29
CA LEU A 160 14.47 -2.23 -12.93
C LEU A 160 15.26 -3.01 -13.97
N LEU A 161 14.92 -2.88 -15.27
CA LEU A 161 15.56 -3.67 -16.32
C LEU A 161 16.92 -3.06 -16.69
N GLY A 162 17.01 -1.74 -16.70
CA GLY A 162 18.23 -1.01 -17.02
C GLY A 162 18.01 -0.02 -18.15
N ALA A 163 18.92 0.94 -18.25
CA ALA A 163 18.80 2.02 -19.23
C ALA A 163 18.95 1.49 -20.67
N GLY A 164 17.92 1.70 -21.50
CA GLY A 164 17.93 1.28 -22.91
C GLY A 164 17.70 -0.22 -23.15
N GLU A 165 17.33 -0.98 -22.12
CA GLU A 165 16.87 -2.36 -22.25
C GLU A 165 15.50 -2.44 -22.95
N ALA A 166 15.12 -3.64 -23.41
CA ALA A 166 13.82 -3.86 -24.00
C ALA A 166 12.70 -3.45 -23.02
N PRO A 167 11.75 -2.59 -23.43
CA PRO A 167 10.68 -2.15 -22.54
C PRO A 167 9.75 -3.31 -22.20
N PRO A 168 9.06 -3.27 -21.05
CA PRO A 168 8.01 -4.23 -20.75
C PRO A 168 6.92 -4.22 -21.85
N ASP A 169 6.40 -5.40 -22.21
CA ASP A 169 5.43 -5.59 -23.28
C ASP A 169 3.96 -5.53 -22.80
N PHE A 170 3.75 -5.11 -21.55
CA PHE A 170 2.44 -4.94 -20.93
C PHE A 170 2.11 -3.46 -20.64
N ALA A 171 0.82 -3.15 -20.55
CA ALA A 171 0.34 -1.76 -20.47
C ALA A 171 0.31 -1.17 -19.05
N PHE A 172 0.13 -2.01 -18.02
CA PHE A 172 -0.16 -1.55 -16.66
C PHE A 172 0.64 -2.33 -15.63
N ALA A 173 1.21 -1.61 -14.67
CA ALA A 173 1.90 -2.20 -13.54
C ALA A 173 1.95 -1.23 -12.35
N THR A 174 2.34 -1.72 -11.19
CA THR A 174 2.65 -0.89 -10.02
C THR A 174 4.10 -1.13 -9.59
N LEU A 175 4.80 -0.05 -9.21
CA LEU A 175 6.15 -0.12 -8.65
C LEU A 175 6.11 -0.30 -7.13
N TYR A 176 6.94 -1.21 -6.65
CA TYR A 176 7.17 -1.47 -5.23
C TYR A 176 8.67 -1.52 -4.91
N ARG A 177 9.02 -1.24 -3.66
CA ARG A 177 10.29 -1.63 -3.05
C ARG A 177 10.03 -2.69 -1.98
N LEU A 178 10.48 -3.90 -2.25
CA LEU A 178 10.34 -5.06 -1.40
C LEU A 178 11.59 -5.21 -0.53
N VAL A 179 11.40 -5.18 0.79
CA VAL A 179 12.45 -5.34 1.79
C VAL A 179 12.12 -6.55 2.63
N ALA A 180 13.04 -7.50 2.75
CA ALA A 180 12.90 -8.62 3.66
C ALA A 180 13.12 -8.18 5.10
N TRP A 181 12.26 -8.67 5.99
CA TRP A 181 12.31 -8.45 7.42
C TRP A 181 12.50 -9.78 8.16
N ARG A 182 13.41 -9.77 9.14
CA ARG A 182 13.68 -10.89 10.03
C ARG A 182 13.72 -10.42 11.47
N ALA A 183 13.04 -11.14 12.36
CA ALA A 183 12.88 -10.79 13.76
C ALA A 183 12.47 -9.31 13.98
N GLY A 184 11.64 -8.77 13.08
CA GLY A 184 11.20 -7.38 13.13
C GLY A 184 12.23 -6.34 12.71
N GLN A 185 13.30 -6.73 12.00
CA GLN A 185 14.30 -5.79 11.46
C GLN A 185 14.46 -5.98 9.94
N PRO A 186 14.68 -4.90 9.17
CA PRO A 186 15.01 -5.02 7.76
C PRO A 186 16.39 -5.67 7.60
N VAL A 187 16.52 -6.67 6.72
CA VAL A 187 17.78 -7.38 6.50
C VAL A 187 18.36 -7.21 5.10
N ALA A 188 17.50 -7.13 4.08
CA ALA A 188 17.93 -6.99 2.69
C ALA A 188 16.78 -6.48 1.82
N GLU A 189 17.11 -5.79 0.73
CA GLU A 189 16.17 -5.62 -0.38
C GLU A 189 16.08 -6.92 -1.18
N LEU A 190 14.88 -7.24 -1.68
CA LEU A 190 14.76 -8.33 -2.64
C LEU A 190 15.43 -7.95 -3.97
N PRO A 191 15.85 -8.94 -4.78
CA PRO A 191 16.38 -8.69 -6.12
C PRO A 191 15.39 -7.94 -7.01
N ARG A 192 15.92 -7.15 -7.96
CA ARG A 192 15.09 -6.49 -8.96
C ARG A 192 14.33 -7.52 -9.78
N ARG A 193 13.01 -7.39 -9.87
CA ARG A 193 12.16 -8.35 -10.57
C ARG A 193 10.91 -7.73 -11.17
N VAL A 194 10.56 -8.19 -12.37
CA VAL A 194 9.23 -8.01 -12.95
C VAL A 194 8.37 -9.21 -12.55
N HIS A 195 7.18 -8.94 -12.02
CA HIS A 195 6.20 -9.95 -11.63
C HIS A 195 5.03 -9.92 -12.62
N PRO A 196 4.91 -10.94 -13.49
CA PRO A 196 3.81 -11.01 -14.46
C PRO A 196 2.46 -11.23 -13.77
N ALA A 197 1.39 -10.69 -14.35
CA ALA A 197 0.04 -10.79 -13.77
C ALA A 197 -0.48 -12.24 -13.69
N GLY A 198 -0.01 -13.11 -14.60
CA GLY A 198 -0.34 -14.53 -14.62
C GLY A 198 0.39 -15.38 -13.58
N GLN A 199 1.32 -14.81 -12.81
CA GLN A 199 2.12 -15.53 -11.83
C GLN A 199 1.79 -15.07 -10.41
N ALA A 200 1.25 -15.98 -9.60
CA ALA A 200 0.99 -15.70 -8.19
C ALA A 200 2.29 -15.36 -7.44
N LEU A 201 2.25 -14.29 -6.65
CA LEU A 201 3.32 -13.94 -5.73
C LEU A 201 3.28 -14.88 -4.51
N THR A 202 4.09 -15.93 -4.55
CA THR A 202 4.17 -16.93 -3.49
C THR A 202 5.24 -16.58 -2.46
N SER A 203 5.20 -17.20 -1.28
CA SER A 203 6.25 -17.03 -0.26
C SER A 203 7.65 -17.39 -0.75
N ALA A 204 7.76 -18.32 -1.71
CA ALA A 204 9.02 -18.66 -2.37
C ALA A 204 9.60 -17.53 -3.23
N LEU A 205 8.77 -16.59 -3.69
CA LEU A 205 9.19 -15.39 -4.40
C LEU A 205 9.44 -14.20 -3.46
N LEU A 206 9.17 -14.37 -2.16
CA LEU A 206 9.30 -13.37 -1.10
C LEU A 206 10.47 -13.69 -0.16
N THR A 207 11.47 -14.40 -0.66
CA THR A 207 12.74 -14.65 0.04
C THR A 207 13.83 -13.76 -0.53
N PRO A 208 14.74 -13.22 0.32
CA PRO A 208 15.95 -12.54 -0.15
C PRO A 208 16.73 -13.32 -1.21
#